data_AF-A0A059X6J1-F1
#
_entry.id   AF-A0A059X6J1-F1
#
_cell.length_a   1.000
_cell.length_b   1.000
_cell.length_c   1.000
_cell.angle_alpha   90.00
_cell.angle_beta   90.00
_cell.angle_gamma   90.00
#
_symmetry.space_group_name_H-M   'P 1'
#
loop_
_entity.id
_entity.type
_entity.pdbx_description
1 polymer ?
#
loop_
_entity_poly.entity_id
_entity_poly.type
_entity_poly.pdbx_seq_one_letter_code
_entity_poly.pdbx_strand_id
1 'polypeptide(L)'
;MLLSAITAVGQNNVIGKDNTLPWRLPADMRFFKNTTMGHAVIMGRKTYESFGKALPGRTNIVITRQSDYILTDAMVVHGLEEAILEARETEKEKASENEEIFILGGAEIYRQSMQLLNRIYLSRVYGDFEGDAVFP
;
A
#
# COMPACT_ATOMS: atom_id res chain seq x y z
N MET A 1 -11.08 5.43 12.76
CA MET A 1 -10.15 5.10 11.66
C MET A 1 -10.48 3.78 10.93
N LEU A 2 -10.76 3.86 9.63
CA LEU A 2 -10.88 2.68 8.75
C LEU A 2 -9.49 2.18 8.33
N LEU A 3 -9.33 0.86 8.20
CA LEU A 3 -8.19 0.25 7.55
C LEU A 3 -8.62 -0.30 6.19
N SER A 4 -8.08 0.26 5.12
CA SER A 4 -8.48 -0.02 3.75
C SER A 4 -7.32 -0.54 2.93
N ALA A 5 -7.56 -1.49 2.03
CA ALA A 5 -6.61 -1.79 0.96
C ALA A 5 -6.99 -1.03 -0.30
N ILE A 6 -6.00 -0.61 -1.08
CA ILE A 6 -6.21 -0.13 -2.44
C ILE A 6 -5.28 -0.88 -3.38
N THR A 7 -5.83 -1.46 -4.44
CA THR A 7 -5.06 -2.34 -5.34
C THR A 7 -5.69 -2.44 -6.74
N ALA A 8 -4.85 -2.69 -7.73
CA ALA A 8 -5.27 -3.12 -9.06
C ALA A 8 -4.91 -4.60 -9.24
N VAL A 9 -5.88 -5.40 -9.67
CA VAL A 9 -5.77 -6.86 -9.70
C VAL A 9 -6.19 -7.38 -11.07
N GLY A 10 -5.34 -8.18 -11.71
CA GLY A 10 -5.64 -8.88 -12.95
C GLY A 10 -6.77 -9.91 -12.80
N GLN A 11 -7.33 -10.42 -13.90
CA GLN A 11 -8.38 -11.45 -13.85
C GLN A 11 -7.91 -12.75 -13.17
N ASN A 12 -6.63 -13.06 -13.25
CA ASN A 12 -5.96 -14.19 -12.61
C ASN A 12 -5.38 -13.85 -11.22
N ASN A 13 -5.85 -12.77 -10.59
CA ASN A 13 -5.38 -12.25 -9.31
C ASN A 13 -3.92 -11.76 -9.27
N VAL A 14 -3.21 -11.69 -10.41
CA VAL A 14 -1.88 -11.07 -10.49
C VAL A 14 -1.96 -9.60 -10.10
N ILE A 15 -0.97 -9.14 -9.34
CA ILE A 15 -0.78 -7.74 -8.95
C ILE A 15 0.62 -7.21 -9.28
N GLY A 16 1.53 -8.06 -9.79
CA GLY A 16 2.89 -7.65 -10.11
C GLY A 16 3.70 -8.75 -10.77
N LYS A 17 4.73 -8.32 -11.50
CA LYS A 17 5.78 -9.15 -12.08
C LYS A 17 7.12 -8.42 -11.93
N ASP A 18 8.16 -9.10 -11.44
CA ASP A 18 9.51 -8.54 -11.32
C ASP A 18 9.55 -7.18 -10.57
N ASN A 19 8.74 -7.06 -9.50
CA ASN A 19 8.57 -5.84 -8.71
C ASN A 19 7.98 -4.64 -9.46
N THR A 20 7.26 -4.88 -10.56
CA THR A 20 6.56 -3.84 -11.33
C THR A 20 5.11 -4.26 -11.63
N LEU A 21 4.27 -3.29 -12.01
CA LEU A 21 2.94 -3.60 -12.54
C LEU A 21 3.07 -4.06 -14.01
N PRO A 22 2.44 -5.19 -14.41
CA PRO A 22 2.52 -5.68 -15.78
C PRO A 22 1.66 -4.87 -16.76
N TRP A 23 1.02 -3.79 -16.30
CA TRP A 23 0.20 -2.88 -17.08
C TRP A 23 0.52 -1.42 -16.75
N ARG A 24 0.11 -0.51 -17.64
CA ARG A 24 0.18 0.93 -17.44
C ARG A 24 -1.21 1.55 -17.60
N LEU A 25 -1.83 1.93 -16.49
CA LEU A 25 -3.19 2.47 -16.45
C LEU A 25 -3.19 3.86 -15.79
N PRO A 26 -3.03 4.95 -16.55
CA PRO A 26 -2.95 6.30 -15.99
C PRO A 26 -4.19 6.73 -15.21
N ALA A 27 -5.38 6.25 -15.59
CA ALA A 27 -6.63 6.55 -14.88
C ALA A 27 -6.65 5.90 -13.49
N ASP A 28 -6.21 4.65 -13.38
CA ASP A 28 -6.09 3.94 -12.11
C ASP A 28 -5.04 4.59 -11.19
N MET A 29 -3.90 4.99 -11.75
CA MET A 29 -2.88 5.73 -10.99
C MET A 29 -3.39 7.08 -10.46
N ARG A 30 -4.25 7.79 -11.22
CA ARG A 30 -4.91 9.02 -10.74
C ARG A 30 -5.91 8.72 -9.63
N PHE A 31 -6.70 7.66 -9.76
CA PHE A 31 -7.62 7.22 -8.72
C PHE A 31 -6.85 6.87 -7.44
N PHE A 32 -5.84 6.02 -7.53
CA PHE A 32 -4.93 5.67 -6.43
C PHE A 32 -4.37 6.91 -5.73
N LYS A 33 -3.84 7.87 -6.50
CA LYS A 33 -3.29 9.11 -5.95
C LYS A 33 -4.34 9.92 -5.20
N ASN A 34 -5.52 10.11 -5.79
CA ASN A 34 -6.57 10.94 -5.21
C ASN A 34 -7.16 10.31 -3.95
N THR A 35 -7.41 8.99 -3.97
CA THR A 35 -7.99 8.25 -2.85
C THR A 35 -7.03 8.17 -1.66
N THR A 36 -5.72 8.06 -1.89
CA THR A 36 -4.74 7.95 -0.81
C THR A 36 -4.18 9.29 -0.33
N MET A 37 -4.51 10.41 -0.99
CA MET A 37 -3.91 11.71 -0.69
C MET A 37 -4.19 12.16 0.73
N GLY A 38 -3.18 12.68 1.44
CA GLY A 38 -3.31 13.18 2.82
C GLY A 38 -3.28 12.11 3.89
N HIS A 39 -3.52 10.84 3.53
CA HIS A 39 -3.62 9.72 4.46
C HIS A 39 -2.27 9.05 4.74
N ALA A 40 -2.25 8.25 5.81
CA ALA A 40 -1.19 7.29 6.08
C ALA A 40 -1.29 6.10 5.12
N VAL A 41 -0.15 5.71 4.55
CA VAL A 41 -0.02 4.60 3.63
C VAL A 41 1.02 3.61 4.12
N ILE A 42 0.63 2.34 4.23
CA ILE A 42 1.45 1.24 4.71
C ILE A 42 1.80 0.34 3.54
N MET A 43 3.08 0.05 3.35
CA MET A 43 3.55 -0.82 2.29
C MET A 43 4.76 -1.66 2.70
N GLY A 44 5.02 -2.74 1.98
CA GLY A 44 6.25 -3.52 2.15
C GLY A 44 7.43 -2.86 1.44
N ARG A 45 8.65 -3.14 1.90
CA ARG A 45 9.91 -2.64 1.32
C ARG A 45 9.98 -2.75 -0.21
N LYS A 46 9.64 -3.92 -0.78
CA LYS A 46 9.68 -4.13 -2.24
C LYS A 46 8.73 -3.20 -3.01
N THR A 47 7.53 -2.98 -2.46
CA THR A 47 6.55 -2.05 -3.04
C THR A 47 7.06 -0.62 -2.98
N TYR A 48 7.65 -0.20 -1.85
CA TYR A 48 8.33 1.08 -1.76
C TYR A 48 9.43 1.22 -2.83
N GLU A 49 10.31 0.22 -2.95
CA GLU A 49 11.39 0.20 -3.95
C GLU A 49 10.85 0.29 -5.38
N SER A 50 9.67 -0.30 -5.67
CA SER A 50 9.03 -0.20 -6.99
C SER A 50 8.56 1.22 -7.33
N PHE A 51 8.18 2.02 -6.33
CA PHE A 51 7.87 3.44 -6.52
C PHE A 51 9.14 4.30 -6.61
N GLY A 52 10.25 3.82 -6.02
CA GLY A 52 11.56 4.47 -6.02
C GLY A 52 11.72 5.61 -5.02
N LYS A 53 10.63 6.04 -4.35
CA LYS A 53 10.63 7.07 -3.30
C LYS A 53 9.30 7.08 -2.55
N ALA A 54 9.26 7.79 -1.42
CA ALA A 54 8.03 8.05 -0.70
C ALA A 54 7.01 8.79 -1.57
N LEU A 55 5.74 8.41 -1.41
CA LEU A 55 4.64 8.97 -2.15
C LEU A 55 4.30 10.38 -1.60
N PRO A 56 4.43 11.46 -2.40
CA PRO A 56 4.27 12.82 -1.88
C PRO A 56 2.86 13.07 -1.33
N GLY A 57 2.78 13.90 -0.29
CA GLY A 57 1.52 14.30 0.37
C GLY A 57 0.87 13.22 1.22
N ARG A 58 1.63 12.18 1.60
CA ARG A 58 1.18 11.04 2.41
C ARG A 58 2.19 10.71 3.49
N THR A 59 1.71 10.19 4.62
CA THR A 59 2.58 9.59 5.63
C THR A 59 2.96 8.20 5.15
N ASN A 60 4.21 8.01 4.74
CA ASN A 60 4.67 6.72 4.18
C ASN A 60 5.28 5.87 5.29
N ILE A 61 4.75 4.65 5.47
CA ILE A 61 5.20 3.67 6.45
C ILE A 61 5.60 2.39 5.71
N VAL A 62 6.86 2.00 5.86
CA VAL A 62 7.48 0.89 5.12
C VAL A 62 7.82 -0.24 6.08
N ILE A 63 7.20 -1.41 5.86
CA ILE A 63 7.46 -2.62 6.63
C ILE A 63 8.64 -3.39 6.02
N THR A 64 9.62 -3.72 6.86
CA THR A 64 10.77 -4.55 6.48
C THR A 64 11.27 -5.38 7.65
N ARG A 65 11.83 -6.56 7.37
CA ARG A 65 12.54 -7.38 8.38
C ARG A 65 14.02 -6.99 8.53
N GLN A 66 14.50 -6.10 7.67
CA GLN A 66 15.88 -5.64 7.69
C GLN A 66 16.02 -4.49 8.69
N SER A 67 16.63 -4.76 9.85
CA SER A 67 16.71 -3.83 10.98
C SER A 67 17.61 -2.61 10.75
N ASP A 68 18.55 -2.70 9.81
CA ASP A 68 19.46 -1.63 9.42
C ASP A 68 18.96 -0.82 8.21
N TYR A 69 17.74 -1.09 7.74
CA TYR A 69 17.14 -0.37 6.62
C TYR A 69 16.62 0.99 7.07
N ILE A 70 17.19 2.06 6.51
CA ILE A 70 16.86 3.44 6.87
C ILE A 70 16.39 4.19 5.62
N LEU A 71 15.29 4.91 5.74
CA LEU A 71 14.79 5.85 4.75
C LEU A 71 14.73 7.24 5.35
N THR A 72 15.03 8.26 4.55
CA THR A 72 14.98 9.66 4.98
C THR A 72 13.64 10.33 4.69
N ASP A 73 12.82 9.73 3.84
CA ASP A 73 11.54 10.25 3.35
C ASP A 73 10.33 9.39 3.74
N ALA A 74 10.54 8.30 4.48
CA ALA A 74 9.50 7.42 5.00
C ALA A 74 9.87 6.84 6.36
N MET A 75 8.85 6.47 7.15
CA MET A 75 9.03 5.75 8.40
C MET A 75 9.28 4.27 8.11
N VAL A 76 10.26 3.67 8.77
CA VAL A 76 10.55 2.24 8.66
C VAL A 76 10.12 1.54 9.95
N VAL A 77 9.37 0.45 9.81
CA VAL A 77 8.85 -0.37 10.91
C VAL A 77 9.04 -1.86 10.59
N HIS A 78 8.89 -2.72 11.61
CA HIS A 78 9.28 -4.13 11.51
C HIS A 78 8.12 -5.12 11.64
N GLY A 79 6.88 -4.62 11.70
CA GLY A 79 5.68 -5.46 11.69
C GLY A 79 4.43 -4.71 11.26
N LEU A 80 3.39 -5.47 10.88
CA LEU A 80 2.10 -4.90 10.48
C LEU A 80 1.40 -4.19 11.65
N GLU A 81 1.44 -4.77 12.85
CA GLU A 81 0.81 -4.19 14.03
C GLU A 81 1.44 -2.83 14.38
N GLU A 82 2.77 -2.76 14.45
CA GLU A 82 3.52 -1.52 14.62
C GLU A 82 3.17 -0.50 13.53
N ALA A 83 3.13 -0.91 12.26
CA ALA A 83 2.76 -0.02 11.16
C ALA A 83 1.35 0.59 11.33
N ILE A 84 0.37 -0.21 11.78
CA ILE A 84 -1.00 0.25 12.01
C ILE A 84 -1.06 1.21 13.21
N LEU A 85 -0.29 0.95 14.27
CA LEU A 85 -0.21 1.83 15.43
C LEU A 85 0.37 3.20 15.05
N GLU A 86 1.52 3.22 14.38
CA GLU A 86 2.14 4.46 13.91
C GLU A 86 1.24 5.23 12.94
N ALA A 87 0.58 4.52 12.02
CA ALA A 87 -0.38 5.14 11.11
C ALA A 87 -1.52 5.83 11.87
N ARG A 88 -2.05 5.20 12.93
CA ARG A 88 -3.12 5.77 13.76
C ARG A 88 -2.67 7.02 14.50
N GLU A 89 -1.48 7.02 15.08
CA GLU A 89 -0.96 8.19 15.78
C GLU A 89 -0.77 9.36 14.81
N THR A 90 -0.16 9.12 13.63
CA THR A 90 0.04 10.19 12.64
C THR A 90 -1.25 10.76 12.06
N GLU A 91 -2.32 9.97 11.97
CA GLU A 91 -3.62 10.44 11.47
C GLU A 91 -4.40 11.22 12.53
N LYS A 92 -4.32 10.85 13.81
CA LYS A 92 -4.97 11.60 14.91
C LYS A 92 -4.47 13.04 14.98
N GLU A 93 -3.18 13.27 14.75
CA GLU A 93 -2.57 14.60 14.76
C GLU A 93 -3.15 15.54 13.68
N LYS A 94 -3.70 14.98 12.59
CA LYS A 94 -4.23 15.76 11.46
C LYS A 94 -5.67 16.25 11.68
N ALA A 95 -6.35 15.83 12.75
CA ALA A 95 -7.73 16.21 13.08
C ALA A 95 -8.72 16.10 11.90
N SER A 96 -8.54 15.09 11.04
CA SER A 96 -9.40 14.88 9.86
C SER A 96 -10.69 14.15 10.24
N GLU A 97 -11.83 14.60 9.72
CA GLU A 97 -13.13 13.94 9.91
C GLU A 97 -13.20 12.56 9.21
N ASN A 98 -12.31 12.29 8.25
CA ASN A 98 -12.22 11.03 7.50
C ASN A 98 -10.90 10.32 7.78
N GLU A 99 -10.77 9.76 8.98
CA GLU A 99 -9.64 8.94 9.37
C GLU A 99 -9.62 7.59 8.60
N GLU A 100 -8.72 7.45 7.64
CA GLU A 100 -8.54 6.23 6.86
C GLU A 100 -7.04 5.94 6.64
N ILE A 101 -6.64 4.68 6.83
CA ILE A 101 -5.28 4.19 6.59
C ILE A 101 -5.33 3.26 5.39
N PHE A 102 -4.34 3.37 4.51
CA PHE A 102 -4.29 2.55 3.30
C PHE A 102 -3.14 1.53 3.31
N ILE A 103 -3.48 0.25 3.20
CA ILE A 103 -2.56 -0.82 2.83
C ILE A 103 -2.36 -0.80 1.31
N LEU A 104 -1.11 -0.57 0.88
CA LEU A 104 -0.73 -0.54 -0.53
C LEU A 104 -0.09 -1.86 -1.00
N GLY A 105 -0.03 -2.86 -0.13
CA GLY A 105 0.59 -4.15 -0.40
C GLY A 105 2.12 -4.12 -0.27
N GLY A 106 2.89 -4.96 -0.96
CA GLY A 106 2.46 -5.97 -1.94
C GLY A 106 1.85 -7.23 -1.33
N ALA A 107 1.92 -8.34 -2.06
CA ALA A 107 1.22 -9.59 -1.75
C ALA A 107 1.36 -10.06 -0.29
N GLU A 108 2.56 -9.95 0.30
CA GLU A 108 2.81 -10.33 1.70
C GLU A 108 2.07 -9.43 2.69
N ILE A 109 2.09 -8.11 2.48
CA ILE A 109 1.39 -7.17 3.36
C ILE A 109 -0.12 -7.31 3.20
N TYR A 110 -0.61 -7.55 1.98
CA TYR A 110 -2.02 -7.89 1.78
C TYR A 110 -2.42 -9.16 2.52
N ARG A 111 -1.61 -10.24 2.46
CA ARG A 111 -1.89 -11.49 3.20
C ARG A 111 -2.01 -11.25 4.70
N GLN A 112 -1.05 -10.52 5.28
CA GLN A 112 -1.03 -10.24 6.71
C GLN A 112 -2.21 -9.36 7.15
N SER A 113 -2.63 -8.41 6.31
CA SER A 113 -3.67 -7.44 6.65
C SER A 113 -5.08 -7.87 6.31
N MET A 114 -5.28 -8.88 5.46
CA MET A 114 -6.59 -9.21 4.87
C MET A 114 -7.72 -9.35 5.89
N GLN A 115 -7.46 -10.02 7.02
CA GLN A 115 -8.46 -10.25 8.08
C GLN A 115 -8.76 -9.01 8.93
N LEU A 116 -7.97 -7.94 8.78
CA LEU A 116 -8.10 -6.68 9.52
C LEU A 116 -8.77 -5.58 8.69
N LEU A 117 -8.87 -5.77 7.36
CA LEU A 117 -9.38 -4.75 6.45
C LEU A 117 -10.88 -4.51 6.67
N ASN A 118 -11.27 -3.24 6.72
CA ASN A 118 -12.66 -2.82 6.68
C ASN A 118 -13.17 -2.63 5.26
N ARG A 119 -12.29 -2.31 4.32
CA ARG A 119 -12.65 -1.97 2.93
C ARG A 119 -11.52 -2.32 1.97
N ILE A 120 -11.88 -2.66 0.73
CA ILE A 120 -10.94 -2.84 -0.38
C ILE A 120 -11.41 -1.99 -1.56
N TYR A 121 -10.58 -1.03 -1.97
CA TYR A 121 -10.71 -0.33 -3.25
C TYR A 121 -10.00 -1.15 -4.32
N LEU A 122 -10.78 -1.93 -5.08
CA LEU A 122 -10.25 -2.88 -6.06
C LEU A 122 -10.54 -2.41 -7.49
N SER A 123 -9.49 -2.17 -8.26
CA SER A 123 -9.57 -2.02 -9.70
C SER A 123 -9.35 -3.39 -10.35
N ARG A 124 -10.37 -3.94 -11.03
CA ARG A 124 -10.23 -5.19 -11.79
C ARG A 124 -9.68 -4.89 -13.18
N VAL A 125 -8.51 -5.42 -13.50
CA VAL A 125 -7.84 -5.24 -14.79
C VAL A 125 -8.09 -6.46 -15.67
N TYR A 126 -8.69 -6.23 -16.83
CA TYR A 126 -9.01 -7.26 -17.81
C TYR A 126 -7.86 -7.40 -18.82
N GLY A 127 -7.44 -8.64 -19.06
CA GLY A 127 -6.30 -8.96 -19.93
C GLY A 127 -5.49 -10.15 -19.40
N ASP A 128 -4.70 -10.74 -20.31
CA ASP A 128 -3.80 -11.85 -20.00
C ASP A 128 -2.46 -11.32 -19.51
N PHE A 129 -2.23 -11.38 -18.20
CA PHE A 129 -0.99 -10.92 -17.56
C PHE A 129 -0.31 -12.06 -16.84
N GLU A 130 0.98 -12.22 -17.07
CA GLU A 130 1.84 -13.07 -16.23
C GLU A 130 2.31 -12.29 -15.00
N GLY A 131 2.50 -12.98 -13.87
CA GLY A 131 3.06 -12.36 -12.68
C GLY A 131 3.48 -13.37 -11.61
N ASP A 132 4.34 -12.91 -10.71
CA ASP A 132 4.91 -13.65 -9.58
C ASP A 132 4.32 -13.21 -8.23
N ALA A 133 3.53 -12.14 -8.23
CA ALA A 133 2.80 -11.65 -7.08
C ALA A 133 1.29 -11.69 -7.33
N VAL A 134 0.55 -12.28 -6.39
CA VAL A 134 -0.91 -12.40 -6.45
C VAL A 134 -1.58 -11.75 -5.24
N PHE A 135 -2.77 -11.20 -5.46
CA PHE A 135 -3.67 -10.78 -4.39
C PHE A 135 -4.27 -12.01 -3.71
N PRO A 136 -4.22 -12.10 -2.36
CA PRO A 136 -4.69 -13.28 -1.62
C PRO A 136 -6.20 -13.33 -1.44
#